data_AF-H2Y204-F1
#
_entry.id   AF-H2Y204-F1
#
_cell.length_a   1.000
_cell.length_b   1.000
_cell.length_c   1.000
_cell.angle_alpha   90.00
_cell.angle_beta   90.00
_cell.angle_gamma   90.00
#
_symmetry.space_group_name_H-M   'P 1'
#
loop_
_entity.id
_entity.type
_entity.pdbx_description
1 polymer ?
#
loop_
_entity_poly.entity_id
_entity_poly.type
_entity_poly.pdbx_seq_one_letter_code
_entity_poly.pdbx_strand_id
1 'polypeptide(L)'
;MEKLVKSVNALKFFYGGLSSEDKTQKDALQSPNERQSHCNIVLESIISPSIRSLADYPGLLAVSVETLLQSCADDNADVRLNANECLNRLIKGLYEISNSKILVELYKEIKKNGHPRSLRAALDRFSRLSHNIRSNKCRPYILNLLPCLCRISQREEDGVQETLGLSLVKIFKILGPFASESEIQGLLASFLKNLSHKSATMRRTACVCLHSVILNCRKQNLVIGPLMNSILDILLQRNTDRNTVL
;
A
#
# COMPACT_ATOMS: atom_id res chain seq x y z
N MET A 1 -10.45 -27.31 0.41
CA MET A 1 -9.92 -26.59 -0.77
C MET A 1 -11.05 -26.02 -1.62
N GLU A 2 -12.02 -26.84 -2.02
CA GLU A 2 -13.18 -26.42 -2.83
C GLU A 2 -13.93 -25.19 -2.30
N LYS A 3 -14.26 -25.16 -1.00
CA LYS A 3 -14.93 -24.00 -0.35
C LYS A 3 -14.16 -22.68 -0.50
N LEU A 4 -12.84 -22.74 -0.41
CA LEU A 4 -11.95 -21.58 -0.58
C LEU A 4 -12.01 -21.09 -2.02
N VAL A 5 -11.80 -22.00 -2.99
CA VAL A 5 -11.81 -21.66 -4.41
C VAL A 5 -13.15 -21.08 -4.83
N LYS A 6 -14.27 -21.67 -4.38
CA LYS A 6 -15.61 -21.15 -4.64
C LYS A 6 -15.79 -19.73 -4.11
N SER A 7 -15.36 -19.45 -2.88
CA SER A 7 -15.50 -18.12 -2.27
C SER A 7 -14.60 -17.07 -2.91
N VAL A 8 -13.37 -17.45 -3.25
CA VAL A 8 -12.44 -16.61 -4.03
C VAL A 8 -13.05 -16.25 -5.37
N ASN A 9 -13.55 -17.24 -6.12
CA ASN A 9 -14.11 -17.01 -7.45
C ASN A 9 -15.37 -16.15 -7.39
N ALA A 10 -16.22 -16.36 -6.37
CA ALA A 10 -17.41 -15.54 -6.14
C ALA A 10 -17.05 -14.05 -5.93
N LEU A 11 -16.08 -13.76 -5.07
CA LEU A 11 -15.60 -12.39 -4.84
C LEU A 11 -14.88 -11.81 -6.08
N LYS A 12 -14.05 -12.61 -6.76
CA LYS A 12 -13.39 -12.18 -8.00
C LYS A 12 -14.38 -11.88 -9.12
N PHE A 13 -15.45 -12.65 -9.24
CA PHE A 13 -16.51 -12.37 -10.20
C PHE A 13 -17.19 -11.03 -9.90
N PHE A 14 -17.45 -10.75 -8.62
CA PHE A 14 -18.05 -9.50 -8.19
C PHE A 14 -17.16 -8.28 -8.51
N TYR A 15 -15.86 -8.32 -8.20
CA TYR A 15 -14.94 -7.19 -8.42
C TYR A 15 -14.31 -7.15 -9.83
N GLY A 16 -14.26 -8.28 -10.53
CA GLY A 16 -13.44 -8.50 -11.72
C GLY A 16 -14.11 -8.23 -13.06
N GLY A 17 -15.40 -7.89 -13.07
CA GLY A 17 -16.15 -7.40 -14.25
C GLY A 17 -15.77 -8.02 -15.59
N LEU A 18 -16.39 -9.15 -15.95
CA LEU A 18 -16.44 -9.65 -17.33
C LEU A 18 -17.85 -9.44 -17.93
N SER A 19 -17.91 -9.54 -19.26
CA SER A 19 -18.92 -9.14 -20.25
C SER A 19 -20.40 -9.10 -19.85
N SER A 20 -21.15 -8.24 -20.56
CA SER A 20 -22.59 -7.96 -20.47
C SER A 20 -23.56 -9.15 -20.59
N GLU A 21 -23.07 -10.38 -20.74
CA GLU A 21 -23.88 -11.59 -20.94
C GLU A 21 -24.21 -12.36 -19.64
N ASP A 22 -23.50 -12.12 -18.53
CA ASP A 22 -23.69 -12.83 -17.25
C ASP A 22 -24.33 -11.97 -16.13
N LYS A 23 -25.32 -11.14 -16.48
CA LYS A 23 -26.04 -10.30 -15.50
C LYS A 23 -26.74 -11.12 -14.41
N THR A 24 -27.22 -12.32 -14.74
CA THR A 24 -28.04 -13.18 -13.87
C THR A 24 -27.28 -13.78 -12.67
N GLN A 25 -25.95 -13.96 -12.76
CA GLN A 25 -25.12 -14.43 -11.63
C GLN A 25 -24.59 -13.28 -10.76
N LYS A 26 -24.58 -12.05 -11.29
CA LYS A 26 -24.21 -10.85 -10.54
C LYS A 26 -25.24 -10.53 -9.45
N ASP A 27 -26.50 -10.88 -9.67
CA ASP A 27 -27.62 -10.67 -8.75
C ASP A 27 -27.53 -11.55 -7.48
N ALA A 28 -26.93 -12.74 -7.56
CA ALA A 28 -26.78 -13.66 -6.41
C ALA A 28 -25.59 -13.34 -5.47
N LEU A 29 -24.73 -12.38 -5.83
CA LEU A 29 -23.62 -11.86 -5.01
C LEU A 29 -23.84 -10.40 -4.58
N GLN A 30 -25.04 -9.88 -4.82
CA GLN A 30 -25.39 -8.49 -4.53
C GLN A 30 -25.48 -8.20 -3.04
N SER A 31 -25.82 -9.18 -2.19
CA SER A 31 -26.01 -8.86 -0.78
C SER A 31 -24.65 -8.61 -0.08
N PRO A 32 -24.51 -7.51 0.67
CA PRO A 32 -23.34 -7.27 1.51
C PRO A 32 -23.03 -8.44 2.46
N ASN A 33 -24.07 -9.14 2.94
CA ASN A 33 -23.93 -10.26 3.87
C ASN A 33 -23.25 -11.48 3.22
N GLU A 34 -23.59 -11.80 1.97
CA GLU A 34 -22.92 -12.91 1.25
C GLU A 34 -21.46 -12.59 0.98
N ARG A 35 -21.14 -11.35 0.58
CA ARG A 35 -19.74 -10.93 0.37
C ARG A 35 -18.94 -11.00 1.67
N GLN A 36 -19.52 -10.54 2.78
CA GLN A 36 -18.91 -10.70 4.10
C GLN A 36 -18.68 -12.17 4.46
N SER A 37 -19.66 -13.04 4.21
CA SER A 37 -19.55 -14.48 4.42
C SER A 37 -18.42 -15.09 3.61
N HIS A 38 -18.29 -14.74 2.33
CA HIS A 38 -17.18 -15.19 1.48
C HIS A 38 -15.82 -14.71 1.98
N CYS A 39 -15.67 -13.44 2.43
CA CYS A 39 -14.43 -12.97 3.05
C CYS A 39 -14.05 -13.82 4.27
N ASN A 40 -15.03 -14.15 5.12
CA ASN A 40 -14.81 -15.02 6.29
C ASN A 40 -14.42 -16.45 5.89
N ILE A 41 -15.09 -17.04 4.89
CA ILE A 41 -14.72 -18.38 4.38
C ILE A 41 -13.29 -18.38 3.83
N VAL A 42 -12.89 -17.35 3.09
CA VAL A 42 -11.53 -17.19 2.58
C VAL A 42 -10.52 -17.17 3.73
N LEU A 43 -10.77 -16.35 4.76
CA LEU A 43 -9.94 -16.28 5.96
C LEU A 43 -9.81 -17.64 6.65
N GLU A 44 -10.93 -18.23 7.07
CA GLU A 44 -10.92 -19.45 7.89
C GLU A 44 -10.29 -20.62 7.12
N SER A 45 -10.49 -20.67 5.81
CA SER A 45 -9.88 -21.70 4.97
C SER A 45 -8.37 -21.51 4.84
N ILE A 46 -7.88 -20.29 4.56
CA ILE A 46 -6.45 -20.10 4.27
C ILE A 46 -5.57 -20.23 5.52
N ILE A 47 -6.11 -19.94 6.71
CA ILE A 47 -5.38 -20.13 7.97
C ILE A 47 -5.43 -21.58 8.46
N SER A 48 -6.34 -22.41 7.93
CA SER A 48 -6.50 -23.81 8.34
C SER A 48 -5.23 -24.63 8.07
N PRO A 49 -4.74 -25.42 9.04
CA PRO A 49 -3.60 -26.33 8.83
C PRO A 49 -3.75 -27.24 7.62
N SER A 50 -4.98 -27.71 7.34
CA SER A 50 -5.30 -28.61 6.22
C SER A 50 -5.04 -27.99 4.84
N ILE A 51 -5.31 -26.69 4.68
CA ILE A 51 -5.03 -25.98 3.43
C ILE A 51 -3.55 -25.61 3.33
N ARG A 52 -2.92 -25.30 4.47
CA ARG A 52 -1.50 -24.92 4.53
C ARG A 52 -0.55 -26.05 4.16
N SER A 53 -0.95 -27.31 4.38
CA SER A 53 -0.16 -28.48 4.00
C SER A 53 -0.20 -28.80 2.50
N LEU A 54 -1.05 -28.12 1.72
CA LEU A 54 -1.16 -28.34 0.27
C LEU A 54 0.05 -27.75 -0.46
N ALA A 55 0.53 -28.44 -1.50
CA ALA A 55 1.62 -27.96 -2.35
C ALA A 55 1.29 -26.59 -2.99
N ASP A 56 0.03 -26.39 -3.40
CA ASP A 56 -0.44 -25.16 -4.05
C ASP A 56 -0.76 -24.02 -3.07
N TYR A 57 -0.52 -24.20 -1.77
CA TYR A 57 -0.78 -23.20 -0.75
C TYR A 57 -0.23 -21.79 -1.08
N PRO A 58 1.00 -21.62 -1.64
CA PRO A 58 1.50 -20.29 -1.99
C PRO A 58 0.60 -19.56 -3.00
N GLY A 59 0.06 -20.26 -4.00
CA GLY A 59 -0.87 -19.69 -4.97
C GLY A 59 -2.22 -19.36 -4.35
N LEU A 60 -2.74 -20.26 -3.50
CA LEU A 60 -3.98 -20.02 -2.76
C LEU A 60 -3.87 -18.81 -1.83
N LEU A 61 -2.75 -18.65 -1.13
CA LEU A 61 -2.49 -17.52 -0.25
C LEU A 61 -2.44 -16.22 -1.06
N ALA A 62 -1.72 -16.21 -2.18
CA ALA A 62 -1.61 -15.05 -3.05
C ALA A 62 -2.99 -14.54 -3.48
N VAL A 63 -3.79 -15.44 -4.03
CA VAL A 63 -5.13 -15.12 -4.51
C VAL A 63 -6.07 -14.71 -3.36
N SER A 64 -5.94 -15.32 -2.18
CA SER A 64 -6.75 -14.97 -1.00
C SER A 64 -6.46 -13.55 -0.51
N VAL A 65 -5.17 -13.20 -0.39
CA VAL A 65 -4.76 -11.85 0.03
C VAL A 65 -5.21 -10.80 -0.98
N GLU A 66 -5.02 -11.06 -2.28
CA GLU A 66 -5.50 -10.17 -3.35
C GLU A 66 -7.02 -9.94 -3.27
N THR A 67 -7.79 -11.02 -3.12
CA THR A 67 -9.26 -10.96 -3.08
C THR A 67 -9.77 -10.17 -1.86
N LEU A 68 -9.12 -10.36 -0.70
CA LEU A 68 -9.47 -9.60 0.51
C LEU A 68 -9.08 -8.12 0.38
N LEU A 69 -7.96 -7.79 -0.27
CA LEU A 69 -7.56 -6.40 -0.55
C LEU A 69 -8.54 -5.71 -1.51
N GLN A 70 -9.02 -6.42 -2.55
CA GLN A 70 -10.11 -5.94 -3.39
C GLN A 70 -11.39 -5.69 -2.58
N SER A 71 -11.67 -6.56 -1.61
CA SER A 71 -12.84 -6.40 -0.73
C SER A 71 -12.73 -5.19 0.22
N CYS A 72 -11.52 -4.74 0.56
CA CYS A 72 -11.33 -3.46 1.26
C CYS A 72 -11.76 -2.24 0.42
N ALA A 73 -11.92 -2.41 -0.89
CA ALA A 73 -12.40 -1.38 -1.80
C ALA A 73 -13.91 -1.41 -2.07
N ASP A 74 -14.66 -2.38 -1.53
CA ASP A 74 -16.11 -2.54 -1.73
C ASP A 74 -16.88 -1.23 -1.46
N ASP A 75 -17.99 -1.04 -2.17
CA ASP A 75 -18.83 0.16 -2.01
C ASP A 75 -19.62 0.15 -0.69
N ASN A 76 -19.93 -1.03 -0.17
CA ASN A 76 -20.60 -1.20 1.12
C ASN A 76 -19.60 -1.13 2.29
N ALA A 77 -19.92 -0.31 3.29
CA ALA A 77 -19.05 -0.06 4.44
C ALA A 77 -18.83 -1.29 5.32
N ASP A 78 -19.84 -2.12 5.52
CA ASP A 78 -19.76 -3.32 6.37
C ASP A 78 -18.87 -4.37 5.73
N VAL A 79 -18.98 -4.55 4.40
CA VAL A 79 -18.06 -5.42 3.64
C VAL A 79 -16.62 -4.95 3.79
N ARG A 80 -16.37 -3.64 3.67
CA ARG A 80 -15.02 -3.09 3.87
C ARG A 80 -14.50 -3.32 5.28
N LEU A 81 -15.33 -3.12 6.30
CA LEU A 81 -14.95 -3.32 7.70
C LEU A 81 -14.59 -4.79 7.95
N ASN A 82 -15.46 -5.71 7.51
CA ASN A 82 -15.24 -7.14 7.61
C ASN A 82 -13.99 -7.58 6.85
N ALA A 83 -13.78 -7.12 5.61
CA ALA A 83 -12.58 -7.46 4.83
C ALA A 83 -11.28 -6.99 5.50
N ASN A 84 -11.29 -5.78 6.08
CA ASN A 84 -10.15 -5.27 6.85
C ASN A 84 -9.86 -6.14 8.08
N GLU A 85 -10.90 -6.57 8.79
CA GLU A 85 -10.75 -7.46 9.93
C GLU A 85 -10.27 -8.86 9.51
N CYS A 86 -10.77 -9.39 8.40
CA CYS A 86 -10.26 -10.65 7.84
C CYS A 86 -8.76 -10.55 7.52
N LEU A 87 -8.30 -9.45 6.91
CA LEU A 87 -6.87 -9.26 6.64
C LEU A 87 -6.04 -9.13 7.92
N ASN A 88 -6.54 -8.42 8.96
CA ASN A 88 -5.89 -8.37 10.27
C ASN A 88 -5.68 -9.77 10.84
N ARG A 89 -6.77 -10.57 10.87
CA ARG A 89 -6.77 -11.93 11.42
C ARG A 89 -5.89 -12.87 10.61
N LEU A 90 -5.90 -12.76 9.28
CA LEU A 90 -5.01 -13.54 8.39
C LEU A 90 -3.54 -13.24 8.70
N ILE A 91 -3.16 -11.96 8.77
CA ILE A 91 -1.78 -11.55 9.07
C ILE A 91 -1.36 -12.07 10.44
N LYS A 92 -2.21 -11.93 11.46
CA LYS A 92 -1.94 -12.43 12.81
C LYS A 92 -1.78 -13.95 12.83
N GLY A 93 -2.69 -14.69 12.19
CA GLY A 93 -2.66 -16.16 12.16
C GLY A 93 -1.51 -16.76 11.35
N LEU A 94 -0.94 -16.00 10.43
CA LEU A 94 0.14 -16.45 9.53
C LEU A 94 1.48 -15.74 9.77
N TYR A 95 1.59 -14.96 10.85
CA TYR A 95 2.73 -14.07 11.12
C TYR A 95 4.07 -14.84 11.12
N GLU A 96 4.18 -15.93 11.88
CA GLU A 96 5.43 -16.71 11.95
C GLU A 96 5.70 -17.58 10.71
N ILE A 97 4.66 -17.85 9.91
CA ILE A 97 4.68 -18.95 8.93
C ILE A 97 4.83 -18.42 7.50
N SER A 98 4.17 -17.31 7.18
CA SER A 98 4.05 -16.82 5.80
C SER A 98 4.19 -15.31 5.67
N ASN A 99 4.74 -14.62 6.68
CA ASN A 99 4.93 -13.17 6.64
C ASN A 99 5.69 -12.69 5.38
N SER A 100 6.75 -13.39 4.94
CA SER A 100 7.47 -13.01 3.72
C SER A 100 6.60 -13.08 2.46
N LYS A 101 5.68 -14.05 2.37
CA LYS A 101 4.75 -14.17 1.24
C LYS A 101 3.68 -13.08 1.30
N ILE A 102 3.14 -12.80 2.48
CA ILE A 102 2.19 -11.71 2.70
C ILE A 102 2.79 -10.36 2.30
N LEU A 103 4.04 -10.08 2.69
CA LEU A 103 4.76 -8.87 2.29
C LEU A 103 4.88 -8.73 0.76
N VAL A 104 5.10 -9.83 0.04
CA VAL A 104 5.14 -9.82 -1.43
C VAL A 104 3.78 -9.48 -2.02
N GLU A 105 2.68 -10.03 -1.50
CA GLU A 105 1.34 -9.74 -2.00
C GLU A 105 0.91 -8.29 -1.69
N LEU A 106 1.23 -7.78 -0.50
CA LEU A 106 1.02 -6.37 -0.16
C LEU A 106 1.82 -5.45 -1.10
N TYR A 107 3.08 -5.79 -1.38
CA TYR A 107 3.89 -5.06 -2.35
C TYR A 107 3.29 -5.08 -3.76
N LYS A 108 2.79 -6.24 -4.23
CA LYS A 108 2.13 -6.33 -5.54
C LYS A 108 0.94 -5.39 -5.63
N GLU A 109 0.12 -5.31 -4.59
CA GLU A 109 -1.02 -4.39 -4.55
C GLU A 109 -0.58 -2.92 -4.53
N ILE A 110 0.47 -2.57 -3.76
CA ILE A 110 1.10 -1.23 -3.79
C ILE A 110 1.60 -0.90 -5.21
N LYS A 111 2.25 -1.86 -5.87
CA LYS A 111 2.78 -1.68 -7.24
C LYS A 111 1.68 -1.44 -8.26
N LYS A 112 0.51 -2.08 -8.12
CA LYS A 112 -0.66 -1.84 -8.99
C LYS A 112 -1.10 -0.37 -8.94
N ASN A 113 -0.95 0.29 -7.78
CA ASN A 113 -1.37 1.68 -7.57
C ASN A 113 -2.85 1.91 -7.97
N GLY A 114 -3.71 0.93 -7.68
CA GLY A 114 -5.12 0.92 -8.11
C GLY A 114 -6.04 1.74 -7.20
N HIS A 115 -7.17 1.13 -6.84
CA HIS A 115 -8.22 1.79 -6.04
C HIS A 115 -7.66 2.35 -4.71
N PRO A 116 -8.01 3.60 -4.33
CA PRO A 116 -7.44 4.27 -3.16
C PRO A 116 -7.52 3.45 -1.87
N ARG A 117 -8.68 2.81 -1.62
CA ARG A 117 -8.90 2.03 -0.39
C ARG A 117 -8.03 0.77 -0.32
N SER A 118 -7.90 0.03 -1.42
CA SER A 118 -7.03 -1.16 -1.50
C SER A 118 -5.57 -0.77 -1.34
N LEU A 119 -5.13 0.28 -2.04
CA LEU A 119 -3.78 0.82 -1.92
C LEU A 119 -3.44 1.23 -0.48
N ARG A 120 -4.34 1.96 0.20
CA ARG A 120 -4.17 2.35 1.60
C ARG A 120 -4.06 1.14 2.51
N ALA A 121 -4.95 0.16 2.36
CA ALA A 121 -4.93 -1.07 3.15
C ALA A 121 -3.60 -1.83 2.96
N ALA A 122 -3.12 -1.95 1.72
CA ALA A 122 -1.86 -2.61 1.42
C ALA A 122 -0.65 -1.86 1.99
N LEU A 123 -0.61 -0.52 1.81
CA LEU A 123 0.51 0.32 2.24
C LEU A 123 0.65 0.39 3.77
N ASP A 124 -0.46 0.59 4.50
CA ASP A 124 -0.43 0.61 5.97
C ASP A 124 0.06 -0.73 6.52
N ARG A 125 -0.45 -1.85 5.99
CA ARG A 125 -0.04 -3.20 6.42
C ARG A 125 1.40 -3.51 6.08
N PHE A 126 1.85 -3.17 4.88
CA PHE A 126 3.24 -3.34 4.49
C PHE A 126 4.16 -2.59 5.45
N SER A 127 3.81 -1.36 5.82
CA SER A 127 4.59 -0.54 6.75
C SER A 127 4.66 -1.13 8.16
N ARG A 128 3.61 -1.83 8.61
CA ARG A 128 3.58 -2.52 9.91
C ARG A 128 4.35 -3.82 9.91
N LEU A 129 4.59 -4.42 8.75
CA LEU A 129 5.32 -5.67 8.59
C LEU A 129 6.75 -5.47 8.10
N SER A 130 7.16 -4.24 7.77
CA SER A 130 8.46 -3.98 7.15
C SER A 130 9.63 -4.34 8.05
N HIS A 131 9.47 -4.30 9.38
CA HIS A 131 10.52 -4.72 10.33
C HIS A 131 10.83 -6.21 10.27
N ASN A 132 9.94 -7.03 9.70
CA ASN A 132 10.18 -8.46 9.51
C ASN A 132 10.97 -8.78 8.23
N ILE A 133 11.30 -7.77 7.41
CA ILE A 133 12.13 -7.97 6.22
C ILE A 133 13.56 -8.28 6.67
N ARG A 134 14.05 -9.46 6.29
CA ARG A 134 15.45 -9.84 6.56
C ARG A 134 16.40 -8.89 5.85
N SER A 135 17.52 -8.57 6.50
CA SER A 135 18.53 -7.61 6.00
C SER A 135 18.98 -7.88 4.55
N ASN A 136 19.18 -9.15 4.19
CA ASN A 136 19.57 -9.57 2.82
C ASN A 136 18.48 -9.36 1.76
N LYS A 137 17.24 -9.04 2.15
CA LYS A 137 16.12 -8.72 1.26
C LYS A 137 15.75 -7.23 1.29
N CYS A 138 16.27 -6.43 2.22
CA CYS A 138 15.97 -4.99 2.30
C CYS A 138 16.30 -4.24 1.01
N ARG A 139 17.47 -4.52 0.41
CA ARG A 139 17.91 -3.88 -0.84
C ARG A 139 16.96 -4.15 -2.03
N PRO A 140 16.59 -5.41 -2.34
CA PRO A 140 15.54 -5.69 -3.33
C PRO A 140 14.21 -4.99 -3.04
N TYR A 141 13.74 -4.97 -1.78
CA TYR A 141 12.48 -4.32 -1.43
C TYR A 141 12.52 -2.81 -1.68
N ILE A 142 13.54 -2.09 -1.19
CA ILE A 142 13.59 -0.64 -1.34
C ILE A 142 13.72 -0.22 -2.80
N LEU A 143 14.57 -0.91 -3.58
CA LEU A 143 14.76 -0.64 -5.01
C LEU A 143 13.43 -0.70 -5.77
N ASN A 144 12.61 -1.69 -5.45
CA ASN A 144 11.32 -1.92 -6.10
C ASN A 144 10.19 -1.01 -5.57
N LEU A 145 10.27 -0.59 -4.31
CA LEU A 145 9.29 0.29 -3.68
C LEU A 145 9.44 1.75 -4.10
N LEU A 146 10.67 2.23 -4.29
CA LEU A 146 10.93 3.64 -4.60
C LEU A 146 10.11 4.18 -5.78
N PRO A 147 10.06 3.53 -6.96
CA PRO A 147 9.21 3.98 -8.07
C PRO A 147 7.72 3.96 -7.72
N CYS A 148 7.28 3.06 -6.85
CA CYS A 148 5.90 3.01 -6.37
C CYS A 148 5.61 4.22 -5.47
N LEU A 149 6.50 4.54 -4.53
CA LEU A 149 6.35 5.68 -3.62
C LEU A 149 6.35 7.02 -4.38
N CYS A 150 7.16 7.16 -5.43
CA CYS A 150 7.11 8.34 -6.31
C CYS A 150 5.78 8.49 -7.03
N ARG A 151 5.14 7.38 -7.44
CA ARG A 151 3.79 7.42 -8.07
C ARG A 151 2.70 7.71 -7.03
N ILE A 152 2.83 7.17 -5.82
CA ILE A 152 1.86 7.38 -4.74
C ILE A 152 1.94 8.82 -4.22
N SER A 153 3.12 9.45 -4.21
CA SER A 153 3.25 10.85 -3.79
C SER A 153 2.47 11.81 -4.69
N GLN A 154 2.14 11.41 -5.92
CA GLN A 154 1.36 12.21 -6.88
C GLN A 154 -0.16 11.95 -6.81
N ARG A 155 -0.62 11.10 -5.89
CA ARG A 155 -2.04 10.77 -5.73
C ARG A 155 -2.82 11.92 -5.08
N GLU A 156 -3.88 12.40 -5.70
CA GLU A 156 -4.67 13.54 -5.22
C GLU A 156 -5.56 13.21 -4.02
N GLU A 157 -5.79 11.92 -3.74
CA GLU A 157 -6.66 11.52 -2.64
C GLU A 157 -5.98 11.79 -1.29
N ASP A 158 -6.49 12.76 -0.53
CA ASP A 158 -5.98 13.13 0.80
C ASP A 158 -5.75 11.92 1.71
N GLY A 159 -6.69 10.97 1.71
CA GLY A 159 -6.57 9.75 2.48
C GLY A 159 -5.38 8.84 2.09
N VAL A 160 -5.04 8.79 0.80
CA VAL A 160 -3.83 8.09 0.31
C VAL A 160 -2.59 8.82 0.80
N GLN A 161 -2.60 10.15 0.75
CA GLN A 161 -1.49 10.99 1.21
C GLN A 161 -1.23 10.87 2.71
N GLU A 162 -2.27 10.86 3.55
CA GLU A 162 -2.13 10.61 4.99
C GLU A 162 -1.51 9.24 5.26
N THR A 163 -2.00 8.21 4.56
CA THR A 163 -1.51 6.84 4.71
C THR A 163 -0.06 6.72 4.25
N LEU A 164 0.32 7.42 3.18
CA LEU A 164 1.70 7.50 2.70
C LEU A 164 2.62 8.11 3.75
N GLY A 165 2.25 9.25 4.34
CA GLY A 165 3.05 9.91 5.38
C GLY A 165 3.31 8.99 6.57
N LEU A 166 2.27 8.36 7.10
CA LEU A 166 2.37 7.44 8.25
C LEU A 166 3.16 6.16 7.93
N SER A 167 2.99 5.63 6.71
CA SER A 167 3.61 4.38 6.28
C SER A 167 5.09 4.57 5.96
N LEU A 168 5.44 5.69 5.31
CA LEU A 168 6.81 5.96 4.89
C LEU A 168 7.75 6.03 6.10
N VAL A 169 7.31 6.62 7.21
CA VAL A 169 8.08 6.69 8.46
C VAL A 169 8.55 5.30 8.92
N LYS A 170 7.66 4.32 8.92
CA LYS A 170 7.98 2.94 9.34
C LYS A 170 8.82 2.21 8.29
N ILE A 171 8.48 2.38 7.02
CA ILE A 171 9.20 1.75 5.90
C ILE A 171 10.65 2.23 5.86
N PHE A 172 10.88 3.55 5.87
CA PHE A 172 12.21 4.13 5.75
C PHE A 172 13.09 3.87 6.97
N LYS A 173 12.51 3.74 8.17
CA LYS A 173 13.28 3.31 9.35
C LYS A 173 14.00 1.98 9.15
N ILE A 174 13.41 1.06 8.37
CA ILE A 174 13.98 -0.26 8.10
C ILE A 174 14.75 -0.30 6.79
N LEU A 175 14.17 0.29 5.73
CA LEU A 175 14.67 0.14 4.37
C LEU A 175 15.55 1.31 3.89
N GLY A 176 15.42 2.48 4.50
CA GLY A 176 16.16 3.69 4.15
C GLY A 176 17.69 3.51 4.13
N PRO A 177 18.31 2.79 5.10
CA PRO A 177 19.76 2.55 5.10
C PRO A 177 20.27 1.76 3.90
N PHE A 178 19.37 1.09 3.16
CA PHE A 178 19.71 0.24 2.00
C PHE A 178 19.49 0.93 0.65
N ALA A 179 18.98 2.16 0.62
CA ALA A 179 18.83 2.95 -0.60
C ALA A 179 20.12 3.73 -0.92
N SER A 180 20.43 3.88 -2.20
CA SER A 180 21.53 4.75 -2.64
C SER A 180 21.13 6.23 -2.61
N GLU A 181 22.12 7.12 -2.68
CA GLU A 181 21.88 8.56 -2.74
C GLU A 181 21.11 8.97 -4.00
N SER A 182 21.48 8.42 -5.16
CA SER A 182 20.82 8.70 -6.44
C SER A 182 19.35 8.25 -6.45
N GLU A 183 19.07 7.12 -5.82
CA GLU A 183 17.72 6.58 -5.64
C GLU A 183 16.86 7.47 -4.72
N ILE A 184 17.46 7.99 -3.65
CA ILE A 184 16.79 8.88 -2.71
C ILE A 184 16.49 10.24 -3.34
N GLN A 185 17.39 10.78 -4.16
CA GLN A 185 17.18 12.07 -4.85
C GLN A 185 15.89 12.06 -5.69
N GLY A 186 15.62 10.97 -6.43
CA GLY A 186 14.39 10.83 -7.21
C GLY A 186 13.13 10.88 -6.35
N LEU A 187 13.16 10.23 -5.17
CA LEU A 187 12.03 10.27 -4.24
C LEU A 187 11.85 11.66 -3.61
N LEU A 188 12.92 12.30 -3.16
CA LEU A 188 12.87 13.65 -2.57
C LEU A 188 12.31 14.67 -3.56
N ALA A 189 12.74 14.63 -4.82
CA ALA A 189 12.23 15.48 -5.88
C ALA A 189 10.70 15.31 -6.07
N SER A 190 10.17 14.10 -5.89
CA SER A 190 8.72 13.87 -5.95
C SER A 190 7.96 14.56 -4.82
N PHE A 191 8.50 14.57 -3.60
CA PHE A 191 7.88 15.24 -2.46
C PHE A 191 8.07 16.75 -2.46
N LEU A 192 9.21 17.26 -2.95
CA LEU A 192 9.45 18.70 -3.09
C LEU A 192 8.37 19.40 -3.92
N LYS A 193 7.92 18.77 -5.01
CA LYS A 193 6.82 19.27 -5.85
C LYS A 193 5.51 19.47 -5.07
N ASN A 194 5.30 18.70 -4.01
CA ASN A 194 4.08 18.74 -3.21
C ASN A 194 4.11 19.81 -2.10
N LEU A 195 5.27 20.43 -1.80
CA LEU A 195 5.37 21.50 -0.79
C LEU A 195 4.59 22.76 -1.17
N SER A 196 4.37 22.97 -2.47
CA SER A 196 3.58 24.08 -2.98
C SER A 196 2.17 23.68 -3.42
N HIS A 197 1.76 22.44 -3.14
CA HIS A 197 0.44 21.95 -3.57
C HIS A 197 -0.71 22.72 -2.89
N LYS A 198 -1.88 22.78 -3.55
CA LYS A 198 -3.08 23.44 -3.02
C LYS A 198 -3.65 22.75 -1.77
N SER A 199 -3.63 21.41 -1.73
CA SER A 199 -4.09 20.63 -0.57
C SER A 199 -3.12 20.76 0.61
N ALA A 200 -3.65 21.18 1.76
CA ALA A 200 -2.89 21.24 3.01
C ALA A 200 -2.39 19.85 3.46
N THR A 201 -3.19 18.80 3.19
CA THR A 201 -2.83 17.42 3.48
C THR A 201 -1.61 16.99 2.68
N MET A 202 -1.58 17.27 1.37
CA MET A 202 -0.41 16.96 0.51
C MET A 202 0.84 17.70 0.95
N ARG A 203 0.74 19.00 1.29
CA ARG A 203 1.89 19.76 1.81
C ARG A 203 2.43 19.15 3.11
N ARG A 204 1.54 18.82 4.06
CA ARG A 204 1.93 18.20 5.34
C ARG A 204 2.58 16.84 5.14
N THR A 205 1.96 15.98 4.32
CA THR A 205 2.51 14.66 3.97
C THR A 205 3.89 14.80 3.34
N ALA A 206 4.07 15.72 2.39
CA ALA A 206 5.35 15.97 1.75
C ALA A 206 6.44 16.32 2.78
N CYS A 207 6.15 17.23 3.72
CA CYS A 207 7.07 17.56 4.81
C CYS A 207 7.44 16.34 5.67
N VAL A 208 6.44 15.56 6.10
CA VAL A 208 6.65 14.34 6.90
C VAL A 208 7.51 13.34 6.14
N CYS A 209 7.23 13.15 4.85
CA CYS A 209 7.95 12.21 4.01
C CYS A 209 9.40 12.65 3.76
N LEU A 210 9.63 13.93 3.42
CA LEU A 210 10.97 14.49 3.27
C LEU A 210 11.79 14.28 4.55
N HIS A 211 11.24 14.67 5.71
CA HIS A 211 11.90 14.49 7.00
C HIS A 211 12.23 13.02 7.28
N SER A 212 11.29 12.11 7.05
CA SER A 212 11.49 10.68 7.25
C SER A 212 12.61 10.11 6.37
N VAL A 213 12.67 10.52 5.10
CA VAL A 213 13.70 10.05 4.16
C VAL A 213 15.08 10.55 4.59
N ILE A 214 15.21 11.82 4.96
CA ILE A 214 16.47 12.40 5.45
C ILE A 214 16.93 11.70 6.72
N LEU A 215 16.04 11.51 7.69
CA LEU A 215 16.39 10.94 8.99
C LEU A 215 16.90 9.50 8.89
N ASN A 216 16.46 8.73 7.88
CA ASN A 216 16.76 7.30 7.78
C ASN A 216 17.60 6.92 6.56
N CYS A 217 18.15 7.90 5.82
CA CYS A 217 19.09 7.61 4.74
C CYS A 217 20.51 7.38 5.27
N ARG A 218 21.31 6.61 4.52
CA ARG A 218 22.67 6.22 4.94
C ARG A 218 23.64 7.39 5.08
N LYS A 219 23.51 8.43 4.25
CA LYS A 219 24.44 9.56 4.17
C LYS A 219 23.69 10.89 4.17
N GLN A 220 23.13 11.21 5.34
CA GLN A 220 22.28 12.39 5.56
C GLN A 220 22.95 13.69 5.10
N ASN A 221 24.23 13.87 5.42
CA ASN A 221 24.99 15.08 5.12
C ASN A 221 25.05 15.42 3.62
N LEU A 222 25.05 14.41 2.74
CA LEU A 222 25.08 14.61 1.28
C LEU A 222 23.70 14.94 0.71
N VAL A 223 22.64 14.67 1.47
CA VAL A 223 21.26 14.87 1.05
C VAL A 223 20.70 16.20 1.56
N ILE A 224 21.08 16.61 2.78
CA ILE A 224 20.56 17.82 3.43
C ILE A 224 20.89 19.08 2.65
N GLY A 225 22.14 19.27 2.22
CA GLY A 225 22.57 20.47 1.49
C GLY A 225 21.75 20.74 0.22
N PRO A 226 21.72 19.80 -0.75
CA PRO A 226 20.92 19.93 -1.96
C PRO A 226 19.42 20.14 -1.70
N LEU A 227 18.88 19.49 -0.68
CA LEU A 227 17.48 19.65 -0.30
C LEU A 227 17.19 21.05 0.25
N MET A 228 18.04 21.57 1.15
CA MET A 228 17.88 22.91 1.70
C MET A 228 17.94 23.98 0.61
N ASN A 229 18.86 23.85 -0.35
CA ASN A 229 18.91 24.74 -1.52
C ASN A 229 17.60 24.70 -2.31
N SER A 230 17.07 23.49 -2.59
CA SER A 230 15.80 23.33 -3.29
C SER A 230 14.62 23.96 -2.55
N ILE A 231 14.60 23.86 -1.21
CA ILE A 231 13.55 24.48 -0.37
C ILE A 231 13.69 26.01 -0.40
N LEU A 232 14.91 26.54 -0.31
CA LEU A 232 15.17 27.97 -0.41
C LEU A 232 14.71 28.52 -1.76
N ASP A 233 15.01 27.84 -2.87
CA ASP A 233 14.58 28.24 -4.21
C ASP A 233 13.05 28.32 -4.29
N ILE A 234 12.32 27.33 -3.75
CA ILE A 234 10.86 27.33 -3.70
C ILE A 234 10.32 28.53 -2.88
N LEU A 235 10.98 28.87 -1.77
CA LEU A 235 10.58 30.02 -0.94
C LEU A 235 10.86 31.35 -1.64
N LEU A 236 12.00 31.47 -2.33
CA LEU A 236 12.36 32.68 -3.09
C LEU A 236 11.39 32.91 -4.25
N GLN A 237 11.05 31.88 -5.02
CA GLN A 237 10.06 31.95 -6.10
C GLN A 237 8.67 32.40 -5.59
N ARG A 238 8.25 31.89 -4.43
CA ARG A 238 6.98 32.31 -3.82
C ARG A 238 6.97 33.77 -3.38
N ASN A 239 8.10 34.31 -2.94
CA ASN A 239 8.21 35.71 -2.55
C ASN A 239 8.14 36.63 -3.78
N THR A 240 8.76 36.24 -4.89
CA THR A 240 8.66 37.01 -6.15
C THR A 240 7.23 37.04 -6.69
N ASP A 241 6.51 35.92 -6.66
CA ASP A 241 5.11 35.83 -7.13
C ASP A 241 4.14 36.65 -6.28
N ARG A 242 4.43 36.84 -4.99
CA ARG A 242 3.61 37.70 -4.11
C ARG A 242 3.84 39.19 -4.38
N ASN A 243 5.05 39.57 -4.75
CA ASN A 243 5.43 40.96 -4.98
C ASN A 243 4.98 41.48 -6.37
N THR A 244 4.62 40.60 -7.31
CA THR A 244 4.10 40.97 -8.64
C THR A 244 2.57 41.13 -8.71
N VAL A 245 1.85 40.82 -7.63
CA VAL A 245 0.37 40.91 -7.56
C VAL A 245 -0.09 42.14 -6.73
N LEU A 246 0.85 43.01 -6.36
CA LEU A 246 0.62 44.34 -5.76
C LEU A 246 0.85 45.43 -6.81
#